data_AF-A0A182Q7D2-F1
#
_entry.id   AF-A0A182Q7D2-F1
#
_cell.length_a   1.000
_cell.length_b   1.000
_cell.length_c   1.000
_cell.angle_alpha   90.00
_cell.angle_beta   90.00
_cell.angle_gamma   90.00
#
_symmetry.space_group_name_H-M   'P 1'
#
loop_
_entity.id
_entity.type
_entity.pdbx_description
1 polymer ?
#
loop_
_entity_poly.entity_id
_entity_poly.type
_entity_poly.pdbx_seq_one_letter_code
_entity_poly.pdbx_strand_id
1 'polypeptide(L)'
;SSSSESDESDDSSSSSSEENKDNREHFFEKQQYTEKECPVKHQTQYVEQGDKICFTSRPLPTCASQCKAAEKVPKYVDVHCRDASDSVAQLFKQQIRKGVNPDLTNKSVTKTVKFFLPKKCVHVY
;
A
#
# COMPACT_ATOMS: atom_id res chain seq x y z
N SER A 1 50.01 16.37 27.32
CA SER A 1 48.83 15.49 27.33
C SER A 1 48.60 15.07 25.89
N SER A 2 48.80 13.81 25.48
CA SER A 2 48.05 12.60 25.90
C SER A 2 46.62 12.67 25.33
N SER A 3 46.14 11.75 24.48
CA SER A 3 46.71 10.47 23.99
C SER A 3 46.06 10.08 22.64
N SER A 4 46.76 9.30 21.80
CA SER A 4 46.25 8.16 20.97
C SER A 4 44.98 8.36 20.08
N GLU A 5 44.34 7.36 19.45
CA GLU A 5 44.68 5.96 19.09
C GLU A 5 44.22 5.57 17.65
N SER A 6 45.08 4.84 16.92
CA SER A 6 44.90 3.65 16.04
C SER A 6 43.75 3.47 15.02
N ASP A 7 44.01 3.22 13.72
CA ASP A 7 44.51 2.00 12.98
C ASP A 7 43.34 1.02 12.62
N GLU A 8 43.26 0.23 11.52
CA GLU A 8 44.21 -0.32 10.51
C GLU A 8 43.58 -0.41 9.07
N SER A 9 44.43 -0.55 8.02
CA SER A 9 44.38 -1.38 6.77
C SER A 9 43.09 -1.80 6.00
N ASP A 10 43.02 -1.64 4.66
CA ASP A 10 43.48 -2.53 3.53
C ASP A 10 42.55 -3.75 3.28
N ASP A 11 42.35 -4.34 2.09
CA ASP A 11 43.11 -4.37 0.83
C ASP A 11 42.19 -4.69 -0.39
N SER A 12 42.58 -4.24 -1.59
CA SER A 12 42.80 -5.00 -2.85
C SER A 12 42.02 -6.31 -3.17
N SER A 13 41.74 -6.72 -4.42
CA SER A 13 42.21 -6.25 -5.74
C SER A 13 41.45 -6.91 -6.92
N SER A 14 41.45 -6.23 -8.09
CA SER A 14 41.51 -6.78 -9.47
C SER A 14 40.39 -7.71 -10.00
N SER A 15 40.13 -7.83 -11.31
CA SER A 15 40.91 -7.44 -12.51
C SER A 15 40.06 -6.79 -13.61
N SER A 16 40.72 -5.94 -14.42
CA SER A 16 40.20 -5.34 -15.65
C SER A 16 40.14 -6.32 -16.83
N SER A 17 39.21 -6.07 -17.76
CA SER A 17 39.33 -6.39 -19.20
C SER A 17 38.44 -5.42 -20.00
N GLU A 18 38.98 -4.79 -21.05
CA GLU A 18 38.22 -3.87 -21.92
C GLU A 18 37.63 -4.59 -23.16
N GLU A 19 37.06 -3.80 -24.08
CA GLU A 19 36.59 -4.16 -25.44
C GLU A 19 35.16 -4.72 -25.63
N ASN A 20 34.19 -3.82 -25.42
CA ASN A 20 33.25 -3.37 -26.46
C ASN A 20 32.68 -4.42 -27.46
N LYS A 21 31.44 -4.87 -27.23
CA LYS A 21 30.37 -4.82 -28.25
C LYS A 21 28.95 -5.08 -27.75
N ASP A 22 28.04 -4.40 -28.43
CA ASP A 22 26.60 -4.61 -28.58
C ASP A 22 25.62 -3.92 -27.60
N ASN A 23 24.55 -3.44 -28.21
CA ASN A 23 23.59 -2.48 -27.66
C ASN A 23 22.41 -3.19 -27.02
N ARG A 24 22.20 -3.00 -25.72
CA ARG A 24 20.85 -3.04 -25.15
C ARG A 24 20.75 -2.32 -23.81
N GLU A 25 20.03 -1.21 -23.82
CA GLU A 25 19.64 -0.45 -22.63
C GLU A 25 18.66 -1.27 -21.77
N HIS A 26 19.17 -2.20 -20.97
CA HIS A 26 18.39 -2.72 -19.86
C HIS A 26 18.37 -1.69 -18.74
N PHE A 27 17.42 -0.76 -18.85
CA PHE A 27 16.90 -0.02 -17.71
C PHE A 27 16.41 -1.04 -16.68
N PHE A 28 17.28 -1.38 -15.73
CA PHE A 28 16.87 -2.04 -14.49
C PHE A 28 16.05 -1.03 -13.69
N GLU A 29 14.78 -0.88 -14.07
CA GLU A 29 13.78 -0.25 -13.22
C GLU A 29 13.76 -1.05 -11.91
N LYS A 30 14.42 -0.48 -10.88
CA LYS A 30 14.65 -1.14 -9.59
C LYS A 30 13.32 -1.66 -9.08
N GLN A 31 13.15 -2.98 -9.06
CA GLN A 31 11.94 -3.61 -8.55
C GLN A 31 11.79 -3.26 -7.07
N GLN A 32 10.94 -2.28 -6.75
CA GLN A 32 10.69 -1.79 -5.38
C GLN A 32 9.87 -2.79 -4.54
N TYR A 33 9.79 -4.04 -4.97
CA TYR A 33 8.91 -5.07 -4.44
C TYR A 33 9.70 -6.37 -4.34
N THR A 34 9.56 -7.04 -3.21
CA THR A 34 10.09 -8.41 -3.06
C THR A 34 9.09 -9.38 -3.69
N GLU A 35 9.55 -10.51 -4.26
CA GLU A 35 8.65 -11.58 -4.70
C GLU A 35 7.89 -12.28 -3.54
N LYS A 36 8.26 -12.00 -2.28
CA LYS A 36 7.59 -12.57 -1.10
C LYS A 36 6.14 -12.13 -1.06
N GLU A 37 5.26 -13.13 -1.10
CA GLU A 37 3.83 -12.94 -0.97
C GLU A 37 3.47 -12.38 0.41
N CYS A 38 2.54 -11.43 0.42
CA CYS A 38 2.05 -10.82 1.65
C CYS A 38 0.56 -11.12 1.86
N PRO A 39 0.11 -11.39 3.10
CA PRO A 39 -1.30 -11.65 3.38
C PRO A 39 -2.23 -10.51 2.94
N VAL A 40 -3.33 -10.91 2.29
CA VAL A 40 -4.49 -10.07 2.04
C VAL A 40 -5.40 -10.13 3.28
N LYS A 41 -5.70 -8.97 3.87
CA LYS A 41 -6.68 -8.82 4.96
C LYS A 41 -7.98 -8.23 4.42
N HIS A 42 -9.09 -8.42 5.12
CA HIS A 42 -10.36 -7.77 4.77
C HIS A 42 -10.64 -6.59 5.70
N GLN A 43 -10.87 -5.41 5.12
CA GLN A 43 -11.08 -4.19 5.87
C GLN A 43 -12.16 -3.29 5.23
N THR A 44 -13.09 -2.78 6.03
CA THR A 44 -14.06 -1.74 5.60
C THR A 44 -13.30 -0.55 5.04
N GLN A 45 -13.65 -0.09 3.84
CA GLN A 45 -13.01 1.06 3.19
C GLN A 45 -13.92 2.29 3.23
N TYR A 46 -13.32 3.46 3.06
CA TYR A 46 -14.05 4.70 2.82
C TYR A 46 -13.44 5.48 1.64
N VAL A 47 -14.25 6.33 1.03
CA VAL A 47 -13.82 7.34 0.05
C VAL A 47 -14.50 8.67 0.36
N GLU A 48 -13.82 9.77 0.08
CA GLU A 48 -14.35 11.13 0.25
C GLU A 48 -14.68 11.68 -1.13
N GLN A 49 -15.90 12.19 -1.31
CA GLN A 49 -16.43 12.65 -2.60
C GLN A 49 -17.22 13.95 -2.39
N GLY A 50 -16.54 15.08 -2.58
CA GLY A 50 -17.06 16.39 -2.16
C GLY A 50 -17.34 16.39 -0.65
N ASP A 51 -18.48 16.95 -0.26
CA ASP A 51 -18.88 17.08 1.15
C ASP A 51 -19.44 15.79 1.77
N LYS A 52 -19.15 14.61 1.21
CA LYS A 52 -19.63 13.32 1.71
C LYS A 52 -18.51 12.29 1.86
N ILE A 53 -18.60 11.50 2.93
CA ILE A 53 -17.79 10.32 3.18
C ILE A 53 -18.65 9.09 2.93
N CYS A 54 -18.18 8.23 2.02
CA CYS A 54 -18.86 7.01 1.62
C CYS A 54 -18.09 5.79 2.12
N PHE A 55 -18.77 4.91 2.85
CA PHE A 55 -18.20 3.72 3.48
C PHE A 55 -18.73 2.45 2.82
N THR A 56 -17.90 1.45 2.62
CA THR A 56 -18.30 0.18 2.00
C THR A 56 -19.19 -0.64 2.93
N SER A 57 -20.34 -1.11 2.47
CA SER A 57 -21.26 -1.91 3.31
C SER A 57 -20.66 -3.24 3.77
N ARG A 58 -19.63 -3.76 3.08
CA ARG A 58 -18.88 -4.97 3.44
C ARG A 58 -17.37 -4.69 3.43
N PRO A 59 -16.56 -5.36 4.27
CA PRO A 59 -15.10 -5.29 4.21
C PRO A 59 -14.55 -5.71 2.84
N LEU A 60 -13.54 -4.99 2.35
CA LEU A 60 -12.88 -5.27 1.08
C LEU A 60 -11.47 -5.83 1.29
N PRO A 61 -10.95 -6.65 0.36
CA PRO A 61 -9.56 -7.08 0.41
C PRO A 61 -8.61 -5.88 0.35
N THR A 62 -7.60 -5.88 1.20
CA THR A 62 -6.52 -4.88 1.31
C THR A 62 -5.22 -5.59 1.68
N CYS A 63 -4.07 -5.02 1.30
CA CYS A 63 -2.79 -5.57 1.73
C CYS A 63 -2.57 -5.29 3.23
N ALA A 64 -1.85 -6.18 3.91
CA ALA A 64 -1.36 -5.94 5.26
C ALA A 64 -0.37 -4.75 5.31
N SER A 65 -0.06 -4.30 6.53
CA SER A 65 0.97 -3.27 6.76
C SER A 65 2.31 -3.69 6.16
N GLN A 66 3.12 -2.73 5.69
CA GLN A 66 4.40 -2.96 4.99
C GLN A 66 4.29 -3.65 3.61
N CYS A 67 3.08 -3.79 3.07
CA CYS A 67 2.84 -4.40 1.77
C CYS A 67 2.10 -3.47 0.81
N LYS A 68 2.34 -3.65 -0.49
CA LYS A 68 1.65 -2.94 -1.57
C LYS A 68 0.95 -3.92 -2.50
N ALA A 69 -0.08 -3.44 -3.18
CA ALA A 69 -0.78 -4.19 -4.21
C ALA A 69 0.01 -4.12 -5.52
N ALA A 70 0.58 -5.24 -5.95
CA ALA A 70 1.29 -5.33 -7.24
C ALA A 70 0.30 -5.23 -8.41
N GLU A 71 -0.84 -5.90 -8.28
CA GLU A 71 -1.94 -5.86 -9.25
C GLU A 71 -3.22 -5.38 -8.58
N LYS A 72 -4.00 -4.55 -9.28
CA LYS A 72 -5.32 -4.08 -8.83
C LYS A 72 -6.38 -4.33 -9.89
N VAL A 73 -7.57 -4.74 -9.46
CA VAL A 73 -8.74 -4.97 -10.32
C VAL A 73 -9.86 -4.01 -9.93
N PRO A 74 -10.48 -3.29 -10.90
CA PRO A 74 -11.64 -2.46 -10.60
C PRO A 74 -12.86 -3.32 -10.25
N LYS A 75 -13.54 -3.00 -9.15
CA LYS A 75 -14.88 -3.52 -8.83
C LYS A 75 -15.82 -2.41 -8.40
N TYR A 76 -17.08 -2.53 -8.78
CA TYR A 76 -18.16 -1.69 -8.28
C TYR A 76 -18.63 -2.26 -6.93
N VAL A 77 -18.69 -1.41 -5.91
CA VAL A 77 -18.99 -1.78 -4.51
C VAL A 77 -20.04 -0.82 -3.96
N ASP A 78 -21.05 -1.38 -3.30
CA ASP A 78 -22.10 -0.62 -2.64
C ASP A 78 -21.59 0.10 -1.39
N VAL A 79 -21.94 1.38 -1.27
CA VAL A 79 -21.50 2.26 -0.19
C VAL A 79 -22.67 2.96 0.48
N HIS A 80 -22.57 3.10 1.79
CA HIS A 80 -23.38 4.01 2.60
C HIS A 80 -22.66 5.36 2.70
N CYS A 81 -23.27 6.44 2.24
CA CYS A 81 -22.69 7.77 2.28
C CYS A 81 -23.35 8.65 3.34
N ARG A 82 -22.53 9.43 4.05
CA ARG A 82 -22.94 10.43 5.04
C ARG A 82 -22.23 11.74 4.75
N ASP A 83 -22.75 12.85 5.23
CA ASP A 83 -22.11 14.15 5.09
C ASP A 83 -20.79 14.22 5.87
N ALA A 84 -19.80 14.93 5.35
CA ALA A 84 -18.47 15.03 5.97
C ALA A 84 -18.49 15.80 7.29
N SER A 85 -19.52 16.63 7.52
CA SER A 85 -19.80 17.30 8.79
C SER A 85 -20.41 16.38 9.87
N ASP A 86 -20.84 15.17 9.50
CA ASP A 86 -21.46 14.22 10.43
C ASP A 86 -20.42 13.60 11.37
N SER A 87 -20.65 13.74 12.68
CA SER A 87 -19.77 13.21 13.73
C SER A 87 -19.63 11.69 13.69
N VAL A 88 -20.67 10.96 13.27
CA VAL A 88 -20.65 9.49 13.10
C VAL A 88 -19.79 9.12 11.88
N ALA A 89 -19.85 9.90 10.80
CA ALA A 89 -19.00 9.70 9.63
C ALA A 89 -17.53 9.90 9.98
N GLN A 90 -17.21 10.97 10.72
CA GLN A 90 -15.85 11.22 11.21
C GLN A 90 -15.37 10.11 12.15
N LEU A 91 -16.23 9.61 13.05
CA LEU A 91 -15.91 8.49 13.93
C LEU A 91 -15.59 7.21 13.14
N PHE A 92 -16.42 6.81 12.16
CA PHE A 92 -16.16 5.64 11.32
C PHE A 92 -14.88 5.81 10.50
N LYS A 93 -14.63 6.99 9.93
CA LYS A 93 -13.37 7.32 9.24
C LYS A 93 -12.16 7.09 10.15
N GLN A 94 -12.20 7.60 11.39
CA GLN A 94 -11.12 7.41 12.36
C GLN A 94 -10.93 5.95 12.77
N GLN A 95 -12.02 5.22 13.00
CA GLN A 95 -11.98 3.78 13.33
C GLN A 95 -11.35 2.95 12.20
N ILE A 96 -11.77 3.19 10.95
CA ILE A 96 -11.19 2.52 9.78
C ILE A 96 -9.71 2.85 9.63
N ARG A 97 -9.29 4.11 9.82
CA ARG A 97 -7.86 4.49 9.80
C ARG A 97 -7.03 3.77 10.87
N LYS A 98 -7.64 3.36 11.99
CA LYS A 98 -7.02 2.56 13.07
C LYS A 98 -7.05 1.04 12.82
N GLY A 99 -7.57 0.58 11.68
CA GLY A 99 -7.67 -0.85 11.34
C GLY A 99 -8.97 -1.52 11.79
N VAL A 100 -9.92 -0.79 12.36
CA VAL A 100 -11.21 -1.32 12.84
C VAL A 100 -12.20 -1.45 11.69
N ASN A 101 -13.00 -2.53 11.70
CA ASN A 101 -14.08 -2.77 10.76
C ASN A 101 -15.44 -2.47 11.41
N PRO A 102 -15.99 -1.24 11.26
CA PRO A 102 -17.38 -0.99 11.64
C PRO A 102 -18.31 -1.83 10.76
N ASP A 103 -19.33 -2.46 11.36
CA ASP A 103 -20.37 -3.15 10.61
C ASP A 103 -21.35 -2.13 10.00
N LEU A 104 -21.45 -2.18 8.68
CA LEU A 104 -22.29 -1.33 7.86
C LEU A 104 -23.26 -2.15 6.99
N THR A 105 -23.33 -3.46 7.21
CA THR A 105 -24.16 -4.40 6.43
C THR A 105 -25.65 -4.03 6.52
N ASN A 106 -26.07 -3.54 7.69
CA ASN A 106 -27.45 -3.12 7.99
C ASN A 106 -27.70 -1.62 7.72
N LYS A 107 -26.83 -0.93 6.97
CA LYS A 107 -27.03 0.48 6.58
C LYS A 107 -27.50 0.56 5.13
N SER A 108 -28.30 1.58 4.82
CA SER A 108 -28.83 1.79 3.47
C SER A 108 -27.71 2.06 2.47
N VAL A 109 -27.72 1.32 1.36
CA VAL A 109 -26.86 1.62 0.21
C VAL A 109 -27.32 2.95 -0.38
N THR A 110 -26.40 3.90 -0.49
CA THR A 110 -26.66 5.23 -1.08
C THR A 110 -26.33 5.25 -2.56
N LYS A 111 -25.25 4.57 -2.96
CA LYS A 111 -24.79 4.42 -4.34
C LYS A 111 -23.77 3.29 -4.43
N THR A 112 -23.38 2.96 -5.66
CA THR A 112 -22.27 2.03 -5.95
C THR A 112 -21.07 2.83 -6.47
N VAL A 113 -19.87 2.56 -5.96
CA VAL A 113 -18.62 3.27 -6.32
C VAL A 113 -17.57 2.28 -6.82
N LYS A 114 -16.74 2.71 -7.77
CA LYS A 114 -15.62 1.93 -8.32
C LYS A 114 -14.40 1.98 -7.38
N PHE A 115 -14.03 0.83 -6.81
CA PHE A 115 -12.81 0.62 -6.03
C PHE A 115 -11.78 -0.19 -6.82
N PHE A 116 -10.49 0.02 -6.55
CA PHE A 116 -9.39 -0.74 -7.14
C PHE A 116 -8.82 -1.71 -6.11
N LEU A 117 -9.27 -2.96 -6.15
CA LEU A 117 -8.98 -3.98 -5.14
C LEU A 117 -7.67 -4.71 -5.46
N PRO A 118 -6.83 -5.07 -4.47
CA PRO A 118 -5.64 -5.87 -4.71
C PRO A 118 -6.01 -7.26 -5.24
N LYS A 119 -5.33 -7.69 -6.30
CA LYS A 119 -5.34 -9.08 -6.79
C LYS A 119 -4.14 -9.87 -6.23
N LYS A 120 -2.99 -9.22 -6.06
CA LYS A 120 -1.80 -9.75 -5.37
C LYS A 120 -1.18 -8.67 -4.49
N CYS A 121 -0.76 -9.05 -3.28
CA CYS A 121 -0.01 -8.21 -2.34
C CYS A 121 1.42 -8.73 -2.19
N VAL A 122 2.38 -7.81 -2.17
CA VAL A 122 3.82 -8.07 -2.09
C VAL A 122 4.46 -7.18 -1.04
N HIS A 123 5.52 -7.66 -0.40
CA HIS A 123 6.33 -6.83 0.50
C HIS A 123 7.09 -5.74 -0.27
N VAL A 124 7.26 -4.60 0.37
CA VAL A 124 8.08 -3.47 -0.09
C VAL A 124 9.39 -3.50 0.69
N TYR A 125 10.51 -3.17 0.03
CA TYR A 125 11.78 -2.91 0.70
C TYR A 125 11.78 -1.55 1.42
#